data_AF-A0AAV1PYU7-F1
#
_entry.id   AF-A0AAV1PYU7-F1
#
_cell.length_a   1.000
_cell.length_b   1.000
_cell.length_c   1.000
_cell.angle_alpha   90.00
_cell.angle_beta   90.00
_cell.angle_gamma   90.00
#
_symmetry.space_group_name_H-M   'P 1'
#
loop_
_entity.id
_entity.type
_entity.pdbx_description
1 polymer ?
#
loop_
_entity_poly.entity_id
_entity_poly.type
_entity_poly.pdbx_seq_one_letter_code
_entity_poly.pdbx_strand_id
1 'polypeptide(L)'
;MSRQMEDSHRRFLQNMMVNGIIDEQGARTLYQRCCETHKMQHVPDKMDEFIDTINSKLQPIFMQIRKGMSEDSGEQHYALVNMAETDVTRMSSNYADNELELFRKAVDLIVSSETGTASSTDILNSADTMTSKKLKKSETEHLLNRFVHDKWLCEKRGEYNLSTRCIIEMESYIRTMYQDQVKVCHICHYIAFQCQICENPICGIKIHNPCVARYFKGRSEPRCPACDEFWPHEIPEIRLPRSQSRR
;
A
#
# COMPACT_ATOMS: atom_id res chain seq x y z
N MET A 1 -7.12 19.27 24.68
CA MET A 1 -7.85 20.29 23.88
C MET A 1 -7.78 19.87 22.43
N SER A 2 -8.91 19.71 21.74
CA SER A 2 -8.88 19.30 20.32
C SER A 2 -8.34 20.44 19.47
N ARG A 3 -7.28 20.19 18.69
CA ARG A 3 -6.75 21.16 17.73
C ARG A 3 -7.85 21.46 16.71
N GLN A 4 -8.08 22.75 16.42
CA GLN A 4 -9.10 23.15 15.46
C GLN A 4 -8.61 22.87 14.04
N MET A 5 -9.53 22.52 13.15
CA MET A 5 -9.24 22.26 11.74
C MET A 5 -9.36 23.56 10.94
N GLU A 6 -8.23 24.01 10.41
CA GLU A 6 -8.12 25.24 9.62
C GLU A 6 -8.28 24.99 8.12
N ASP A 7 -8.36 26.07 7.32
CA ASP A 7 -8.55 25.97 5.86
C ASP A 7 -7.37 25.29 5.14
N SER A 8 -6.16 25.38 5.68
CA SER A 8 -5.00 24.62 5.18
C SER A 8 -5.24 23.12 5.22
N HIS A 9 -5.83 22.61 6.30
CA HIS A 9 -6.19 21.20 6.48
C HIS A 9 -7.27 20.78 5.48
N ARG A 10 -8.28 21.63 5.24
CA ARG A 10 -9.34 21.38 4.25
C ARG A 10 -8.76 21.34 2.83
N ARG A 11 -7.86 22.27 2.50
CA ARG A 11 -7.19 22.30 1.19
C ARG A 11 -6.30 21.09 0.97
N PHE A 12 -5.57 20.67 2.01
CA PHE A 12 -4.77 19.44 1.97
C PHE A 12 -5.65 18.23 1.65
N LEU A 13 -6.77 18.07 2.35
CA LEU A 13 -7.73 16.99 2.09
C LEU A 13 -8.31 17.03 0.68
N GLN A 14 -8.70 18.20 0.16
CA GLN A 14 -9.21 18.32 -1.21
C GLN A 14 -8.19 17.80 -2.24
N ASN A 15 -6.91 18.12 -2.05
CA ASN A 15 -5.85 17.62 -2.94
C ASN A 15 -5.63 16.10 -2.78
N MET A 16 -5.70 15.58 -1.55
CA MET A 16 -5.64 14.12 -1.31
C MET A 16 -6.78 13.38 -2.02
N MET A 17 -7.99 13.93 -2.01
CA MET A 17 -9.17 13.33 -2.68
C MET A 17 -9.02 13.28 -4.20
N VAL A 18 -8.45 14.34 -4.80
CA VAL A 18 -8.23 14.41 -6.26
C VAL A 18 -7.14 13.45 -6.72
N ASN A 19 -6.03 13.39 -5.99
CA ASN A 19 -4.88 12.56 -6.39
C ASN A 19 -5.05 11.07 -6.03
N GLY A 20 -5.85 10.76 -4.99
CA GLY A 20 -6.07 9.41 -4.49
C GLY A 20 -4.92 8.87 -3.64
N ILE A 21 -3.69 8.95 -4.16
CA ILE A 21 -2.45 8.58 -3.46
C ILE A 21 -1.36 9.60 -3.76
N ILE A 22 -0.54 9.94 -2.76
CA ILE A 22 0.57 10.88 -2.89
C ILE A 22 1.81 10.31 -2.19
N ASP A 23 2.98 10.39 -2.82
CA ASP A 23 4.26 10.03 -2.20
C ASP A 23 4.65 11.02 -1.08
N GLU A 24 5.69 10.69 -0.30
CA GLU A 24 6.14 11.51 0.82
C GLU A 24 6.60 12.92 0.38
N GLN A 25 7.31 13.02 -0.73
CA GLN A 25 7.83 14.29 -1.23
C GLN A 25 6.68 15.22 -1.68
N GLY A 26 5.69 14.67 -2.36
CA GLY A 26 4.47 15.33 -2.79
C GLY A 26 3.61 15.74 -1.60
N ALA A 27 3.47 14.88 -0.59
CA ALA A 27 2.75 15.19 0.65
C ALA A 27 3.42 16.36 1.40
N ARG A 28 4.75 16.35 1.52
CA ARG A 28 5.52 17.46 2.12
C ARG A 28 5.37 18.76 1.34
N THR A 29 5.45 18.68 0.01
CA THR A 29 5.28 19.85 -0.87
C THR A 29 3.86 20.42 -0.77
N LEU A 30 2.85 19.55 -0.70
CA LEU A 30 1.46 19.95 -0.52
C LEU A 30 1.22 20.60 0.85
N TYR A 31 1.77 20.00 1.91
CA TYR A 31 1.73 20.55 3.26
C TYR A 31 2.31 21.97 3.30
N GLN A 32 3.50 22.16 2.73
CA GLN A 32 4.13 23.48 2.63
C GLN A 32 3.25 24.50 1.89
N ARG A 33 2.74 24.14 0.70
CA ARG A 33 1.86 25.02 -0.10
C ARG A 33 0.59 25.39 0.65
N CYS A 34 -0.02 24.45 1.38
CA CYS A 34 -1.22 24.71 2.17
C CYS A 34 -0.93 25.67 3.34
N CYS A 35 0.21 25.55 4.00
CA CYS A 35 0.62 26.48 5.05
C CYS A 35 0.88 27.89 4.51
N GLU A 36 1.62 28.01 3.41
CA GLU A 36 1.95 29.29 2.77
C GLU A 36 0.71 30.04 2.30
N THR A 37 -0.23 29.34 1.64
CA THR A 37 -1.48 29.92 1.11
C THR A 37 -2.34 30.53 2.21
N HIS A 38 -2.34 29.91 3.40
CA HIS A 38 -3.16 30.33 4.53
C HIS A 38 -2.38 31.09 5.62
N LYS A 39 -1.14 31.53 5.32
CA LYS A 39 -0.27 32.32 6.24
C LYS A 39 -0.01 31.63 7.59
N MET A 40 -0.01 30.30 7.59
CA MET A 40 0.35 29.50 8.77
C MET A 40 1.86 29.33 8.84
N GLN A 41 2.41 29.27 10.06
CA GLN A 41 3.82 28.94 10.25
C GLN A 41 4.06 27.48 9.83
N HIS A 42 4.73 27.30 8.69
CA HIS A 42 5.22 25.99 8.30
C HIS A 42 6.36 25.59 9.24
N VAL A 43 6.15 24.50 9.99
CA VAL A 43 7.20 23.90 10.82
C VAL A 43 7.64 22.61 10.13
N PRO A 44 8.88 22.56 9.61
CA PRO A 44 9.44 21.33 9.07
C PRO A 44 9.33 20.21 10.12
N ASP A 45 8.93 19.02 9.69
CA ASP A 45 8.72 17.82 10.53
C ASP A 45 7.44 17.76 11.38
N LYS A 46 6.52 18.73 11.28
CA LYS A 46 5.19 18.65 11.91
C LYS A 46 4.05 18.16 11.01
N MET A 47 4.39 17.53 9.88
CA MET A 47 3.39 16.99 8.95
C MET A 47 2.54 15.88 9.61
N ASP A 48 3.13 15.08 10.48
CA ASP A 48 2.41 14.01 11.19
C ASP A 48 1.39 14.58 12.16
N GLU A 49 1.78 15.57 12.96
CA GLU A 49 0.87 16.32 13.84
C GLU A 49 -0.28 17.01 13.07
N PHE A 50 0.01 17.50 11.87
CA PHE A 50 -0.97 18.11 10.96
C PHE A 50 -1.97 17.08 10.44
N ILE A 51 -1.49 15.91 10.00
CA ILE A 51 -2.32 14.78 9.58
C ILE A 51 -3.15 14.23 10.76
N ASP A 52 -2.59 14.15 11.96
CA ASP A 52 -3.33 13.71 13.15
C ASP A 52 -4.48 14.66 13.50
N THR A 53 -4.26 15.97 13.31
CA THR A 53 -5.31 16.98 13.49
C THR A 53 -6.45 16.74 12.50
N ILE A 54 -6.14 16.46 11.24
CA ILE A 54 -7.12 16.08 10.22
C ILE A 54 -7.86 14.81 10.61
N ASN A 55 -7.11 13.76 10.93
CA ASN A 55 -7.63 12.44 11.26
C ASN A 55 -8.60 12.51 12.45
N SER A 56 -8.30 13.33 13.47
CA SER A 56 -9.19 13.54 14.61
C SER A 56 -10.58 14.05 14.22
N LYS A 57 -10.69 14.79 13.10
CA LYS A 57 -11.96 15.31 12.57
C LYS A 57 -12.62 14.39 11.55
N LEU A 58 -11.86 13.51 10.91
CA LEU A 58 -12.38 12.52 9.98
C LEU A 58 -12.88 11.24 10.67
N GLN A 59 -12.39 10.94 11.88
CA GLN A 59 -12.80 9.78 12.67
C GLN A 59 -14.34 9.61 12.79
N PRO A 60 -15.14 10.67 13.08
CA PRO A 60 -16.60 10.54 13.20
C PRO A 60 -17.32 10.08 11.91
N ILE A 61 -16.69 10.25 10.75
CA ILE A 61 -17.20 9.79 9.45
C ILE A 61 -16.45 8.56 8.93
N PHE A 62 -15.72 7.86 9.81
CA PHE A 62 -14.94 6.66 9.50
C PHE A 62 -13.93 6.87 8.37
N MET A 63 -13.32 8.05 8.27
CA MET A 63 -12.29 8.33 7.28
C MET A 63 -10.96 8.61 7.98
N GLN A 64 -9.85 8.28 7.33
CA GLN A 64 -8.52 8.57 7.85
C GLN A 64 -7.48 8.68 6.72
N ILE A 65 -6.56 9.63 6.83
CA ILE A 65 -5.32 9.62 6.05
C ILE A 65 -4.37 8.58 6.67
N ARG A 66 -4.02 7.56 5.90
CA ARG A 66 -3.10 6.49 6.29
C ARG A 66 -1.79 6.60 5.52
N LYS A 67 -0.70 6.19 6.19
CA LYS A 67 0.59 5.94 5.58
C LYS A 67 0.68 4.49 5.12
N GLY A 68 1.38 4.26 4.02
CA GLY A 68 1.86 2.95 3.62
C GLY A 68 3.20 3.07 2.93
N MET A 69 3.76 1.93 2.51
CA MET A 69 5.05 1.87 1.86
C MET A 69 4.93 1.07 0.57
N SER A 70 5.56 1.55 -0.50
CA SER A 70 5.70 0.78 -1.73
C SER A 70 6.59 -0.44 -1.51
N GLU A 71 6.12 -1.62 -1.87
CA GLU A 71 6.93 -2.86 -1.78
C GLU A 71 8.04 -2.92 -2.85
N ASP A 72 7.92 -2.12 -3.92
CA ASP A 72 8.93 -2.03 -4.99
C ASP A 72 10.00 -0.97 -4.67
N SER A 73 9.60 0.28 -4.40
CA SER A 73 10.54 1.39 -4.19
C SER A 73 10.93 1.62 -2.73
N GLY A 74 10.14 1.14 -1.77
CA GLY A 74 10.30 1.48 -0.35
C GLY A 74 9.87 2.88 0.04
N GLU A 75 9.31 3.66 -0.89
CA GLU A 75 8.85 5.03 -0.63
C GLU A 75 7.55 5.06 0.16
N GLN A 76 7.46 6.00 1.10
CA GLN A 76 6.24 6.22 1.85
C GLN A 76 5.19 6.92 0.99
N HIS A 77 3.96 6.46 1.11
CA HIS A 77 2.80 7.01 0.42
C HIS A 77 1.67 7.28 1.41
N TYR A 78 0.82 8.22 1.04
CA TYR A 78 -0.32 8.70 1.82
C TYR A 78 -1.58 8.54 0.98
N ALA A 79 -2.63 7.98 1.57
CA ALA A 79 -3.94 7.89 0.95
C ALA A 79 -5.05 8.18 1.96
N LEU A 80 -6.18 8.68 1.47
CA LEU A 80 -7.39 8.85 2.26
C LEU A 80 -8.20 7.56 2.20
N VAL A 81 -8.42 6.93 3.35
CA VAL A 81 -9.00 5.59 3.50
C VAL A 81 -10.33 5.66 4.21
N ASN A 82 -11.28 4.83 3.77
CA ASN A 82 -12.51 4.54 4.50
C ASN A 82 -12.25 3.38 5.48
N MET A 83 -12.54 3.62 6.75
CA MET A 83 -12.35 2.73 7.87
C MET A 83 -13.60 1.89 8.19
N ALA A 84 -14.74 2.16 7.53
CA ALA A 84 -15.95 1.37 7.73
C ALA A 84 -15.73 -0.08 7.24
N GLU A 85 -16.05 -1.05 8.09
CA GLU A 85 -15.86 -2.49 7.84
C GLU A 85 -16.79 -3.08 6.76
N THR A 86 -17.65 -2.26 6.14
CA THR A 86 -18.54 -2.72 5.07
C THR A 86 -17.81 -2.74 3.73
N ASP A 87 -18.02 -3.80 2.95
CA ASP A 87 -17.50 -4.13 1.61
C ASP A 87 -17.57 -3.02 0.53
N VAL A 88 -18.05 -1.84 0.87
CA VAL A 88 -18.20 -0.68 0.00
C VAL A 88 -16.90 0.15 0.02
N THR A 89 -15.83 -0.44 -0.49
CA THR A 89 -14.60 0.28 -0.87
C THR A 89 -14.92 1.24 -2.03
N ARG A 90 -14.04 2.19 -2.35
CA ARG A 90 -14.20 3.04 -3.56
C ARG A 90 -14.42 2.21 -4.84
N MET A 91 -13.96 0.95 -4.87
CA MET A 91 -14.18 0.05 -5.99
C MET A 91 -15.66 -0.29 -6.15
N SER A 92 -16.41 -0.52 -5.09
CA SER A 92 -17.81 -0.95 -5.21
C SER A 92 -18.72 0.11 -5.84
N SER A 93 -18.33 1.38 -5.80
CA SER A 93 -19.03 2.46 -6.50
C SER A 93 -18.66 2.56 -7.99
N ASN A 94 -17.49 2.06 -8.38
CA ASN A 94 -16.92 2.25 -9.72
C ASN A 94 -16.91 0.96 -10.58
N TYR A 95 -17.19 -0.19 -9.98
CA TYR A 95 -17.09 -1.49 -10.60
C TYR A 95 -18.37 -2.31 -10.38
N ALA A 96 -18.78 -3.07 -11.38
CA ALA A 96 -19.91 -3.98 -11.28
C ALA A 96 -19.56 -5.23 -10.45
N ASP A 97 -20.57 -5.95 -9.95
CA ASP A 97 -20.38 -7.11 -9.06
C ASP A 97 -19.45 -8.19 -9.64
N ASN A 98 -19.56 -8.44 -10.94
CA ASN A 98 -18.70 -9.41 -11.63
C ASN A 98 -17.27 -8.91 -11.79
N GLU A 99 -17.07 -7.60 -11.99
CA GLU A 99 -15.75 -6.99 -12.02
C GLU A 99 -15.07 -7.06 -10.64
N LEU A 100 -15.84 -6.81 -9.58
CA LEU A 100 -15.37 -6.95 -8.19
C LEU A 100 -15.06 -8.40 -7.83
N GLU A 101 -15.83 -9.37 -8.34
CA GLU A 101 -15.53 -10.80 -8.15
C GLU A 101 -14.22 -11.20 -8.81
N LEU A 102 -13.96 -10.73 -10.04
CA LEU A 102 -12.67 -10.94 -10.69
C LEU A 102 -11.53 -10.34 -9.87
N PHE A 103 -11.72 -9.11 -9.34
CA PHE A 103 -10.72 -8.48 -8.49
C PHE A 103 -10.41 -9.31 -7.25
N ARG A 104 -11.44 -9.81 -6.55
CA ARG A 104 -11.25 -10.71 -5.40
C ARG A 104 -10.49 -11.98 -5.77
N LYS A 105 -10.82 -12.62 -6.90
CA LYS A 105 -10.06 -13.78 -7.40
C LYS A 105 -8.59 -13.44 -7.69
N ALA A 106 -8.31 -12.26 -8.23
CA ALA A 106 -6.93 -11.82 -8.42
C ALA A 106 -6.20 -11.62 -7.08
N VAL A 107 -6.87 -11.03 -6.07
CA VAL A 107 -6.33 -10.91 -4.71
C VAL A 107 -6.07 -12.29 -4.11
N ASP A 108 -6.99 -13.24 -4.25
CA ASP A 108 -6.81 -14.62 -3.75
C ASP A 108 -5.55 -15.27 -4.34
N LEU A 109 -5.35 -15.14 -5.66
CA LEU A 109 -4.16 -15.66 -6.34
C LEU A 109 -2.87 -14.98 -5.84
N ILE A 110 -2.88 -13.66 -5.67
CA ILE A 110 -1.73 -12.88 -5.19
C ILE A 110 -1.38 -13.25 -3.73
N VAL A 111 -2.38 -13.35 -2.86
CA VAL A 111 -2.20 -13.70 -1.44
C VAL A 111 -1.65 -15.13 -1.28
N SER A 112 -2.14 -16.06 -2.11
CA SER A 112 -1.75 -17.48 -2.04
C SER A 112 -0.39 -17.77 -2.68
N SER A 113 0.15 -16.81 -3.44
CA SER A 113 1.42 -16.94 -4.15
C SER A 113 2.61 -16.67 -3.23
N GLU A 114 3.67 -17.47 -3.38
CA GLU A 114 4.93 -17.27 -2.64
C GLU A 114 5.64 -15.96 -3.01
N THR A 115 5.48 -15.51 -4.26
CA THR A 115 6.12 -14.29 -4.77
C THR A 115 5.29 -13.02 -4.51
N GLY A 116 4.05 -13.18 -4.03
CA GLY A 116 3.09 -12.08 -3.96
C GLY A 116 2.68 -11.54 -5.32
N THR A 117 2.71 -12.38 -6.37
CA THR A 117 2.25 -12.05 -7.73
C THR A 117 1.33 -13.14 -8.29
N ALA A 118 0.49 -12.77 -9.25
CA ALA A 118 -0.34 -13.71 -10.01
C ALA A 118 -0.17 -13.47 -11.51
N SER A 119 -0.03 -14.55 -12.29
CA SER A 119 0.11 -14.46 -13.74
C SER A 119 -1.20 -14.05 -14.41
N SER A 120 -1.08 -13.35 -15.54
CA SER A 120 -2.23 -12.98 -16.38
C SER A 120 -3.07 -14.20 -16.76
N THR A 121 -2.42 -15.32 -17.04
CA THR A 121 -3.06 -16.58 -17.42
C THR A 121 -3.87 -17.18 -16.28
N ASP A 122 -3.36 -17.15 -15.04
CA ASP A 122 -4.08 -17.69 -13.89
C ASP A 122 -5.33 -16.84 -13.59
N ILE A 123 -5.19 -15.52 -13.65
CA ILE A 123 -6.32 -14.61 -13.45
C ILE A 123 -7.37 -14.81 -14.56
N LEU A 124 -6.95 -14.95 -15.82
CA LEU A 124 -7.85 -15.22 -16.95
C LEU A 124 -8.62 -16.53 -16.80
N ASN A 125 -7.95 -17.59 -16.36
CA ASN A 125 -8.59 -18.90 -16.13
C ASN A 125 -9.54 -18.85 -14.92
N SER A 126 -9.26 -17.99 -13.93
CA SER A 126 -10.15 -17.81 -12.77
C SER A 126 -11.53 -17.25 -13.16
N ALA A 127 -11.64 -16.51 -14.28
CA ALA A 127 -12.89 -15.93 -14.76
C ALA A 127 -13.95 -17.00 -15.10
N ASP A 128 -13.53 -18.21 -15.50
CA ASP A 128 -14.43 -19.32 -15.80
C ASP A 128 -15.11 -19.90 -14.55
N THR A 129 -14.52 -19.67 -13.37
CA THR A 129 -14.99 -20.11 -12.06
C THR A 129 -15.80 -19.04 -11.32
N MET A 130 -16.12 -17.92 -11.98
CA MET A 130 -16.97 -16.88 -11.41
C MET A 130 -18.41 -17.35 -11.28
N THR A 131 -19.02 -16.98 -10.16
CA THR A 131 -20.42 -17.24 -9.81
C THR A 131 -21.36 -16.19 -10.42
N SER A 132 -20.87 -14.96 -10.57
CA SER A 132 -21.56 -13.89 -11.31
C SER A 132 -21.46 -14.09 -12.83
N LYS A 133 -21.89 -13.08 -13.60
CA LYS A 133 -21.79 -13.09 -15.06
C LYS A 133 -20.33 -13.27 -15.49
N LYS A 134 -20.04 -14.42 -16.07
CA LYS A 134 -18.71 -14.77 -16.62
C LYS A 134 -18.26 -13.74 -17.65
N LEU A 135 -17.01 -13.33 -17.52
CA LEU A 135 -16.33 -12.43 -18.45
C LEU A 135 -15.63 -13.25 -19.53
N LYS A 136 -15.66 -12.78 -20.78
CA LYS A 136 -14.81 -13.32 -21.84
C LYS A 136 -13.35 -12.95 -21.56
N LYS A 137 -12.40 -13.77 -22.04
CA LYS A 137 -10.95 -13.50 -21.88
C LYS A 137 -10.54 -12.07 -22.29
N SER A 138 -11.05 -11.57 -23.41
CA SER A 138 -10.79 -10.19 -23.87
C SER A 138 -11.38 -9.11 -22.93
N GLU A 139 -12.53 -9.39 -22.31
CA GLU A 139 -13.16 -8.48 -21.35
C GLU A 139 -12.37 -8.47 -20.04
N THR A 140 -11.90 -9.65 -19.60
CA THR A 140 -11.03 -9.82 -18.44
C THR A 140 -9.71 -9.08 -18.61
N GLU A 141 -9.05 -9.20 -19.77
CA GLU A 141 -7.82 -8.45 -20.08
C GLU A 141 -8.05 -6.94 -20.05
N HIS A 142 -9.15 -6.47 -20.64
CA HIS A 142 -9.50 -5.05 -20.60
C HIS A 142 -9.74 -4.56 -19.16
N LEU A 143 -10.40 -5.37 -18.35
CA LEU A 143 -10.65 -5.05 -16.94
C LEU A 143 -9.36 -5.03 -16.11
N LEU A 144 -8.43 -5.96 -16.34
CA LEU A 144 -7.11 -5.93 -15.69
C LEU A 144 -6.34 -4.65 -16.01
N ASN A 145 -6.34 -4.23 -17.28
CA ASN A 145 -5.76 -2.95 -17.68
C ASN A 145 -6.43 -1.77 -16.97
N ARG A 146 -7.74 -1.83 -16.77
CA ARG A 146 -8.50 -0.82 -16.02
C ARG A 146 -8.10 -0.78 -14.55
N PHE A 147 -7.94 -1.94 -13.90
CA PHE A 147 -7.42 -2.01 -12.53
C PHE A 147 -6.01 -1.43 -12.40
N VAL A 148 -5.15 -1.63 -13.40
CA VAL A 148 -3.80 -1.05 -13.43
C VAL A 148 -3.85 0.47 -13.62
N HIS A 149 -4.68 0.93 -14.56
CA HIS A 149 -4.90 2.35 -14.81
C HIS A 149 -5.38 3.08 -13.54
N ASP A 150 -6.36 2.49 -12.85
CA ASP A 150 -6.97 3.04 -11.64
C ASP A 150 -6.10 2.82 -10.39
N LYS A 151 -4.91 2.24 -10.52
CA LYS A 151 -3.97 1.99 -9.42
C LYS A 151 -4.58 1.08 -8.34
N TRP A 152 -5.25 0.02 -8.75
CA TRP A 152 -5.60 -1.10 -7.88
C TRP A 152 -4.53 -2.18 -7.98
N LEU A 153 -4.14 -2.54 -9.21
CA LEU A 153 -3.08 -3.49 -9.50
C LEU A 153 -1.85 -2.79 -10.10
N CYS A 154 -0.70 -3.45 -10.04
CA CYS A 154 0.45 -3.16 -10.90
C CYS A 154 0.72 -4.37 -11.78
N GLU A 155 1.17 -4.14 -13.01
CA GLU A 155 1.55 -5.19 -13.96
C GLU A 155 3.04 -5.06 -14.30
N LYS A 156 3.71 -6.20 -14.38
CA LYS A 156 5.11 -6.29 -14.84
C LYS A 156 5.34 -7.61 -15.55
N ARG A 157 5.45 -7.56 -16.89
CA ARG A 157 5.77 -8.73 -17.75
C ARG A 157 4.74 -9.87 -17.64
N GLY A 158 3.47 -9.53 -17.57
CA GLY A 158 2.35 -10.47 -17.45
C GLY A 158 2.06 -10.91 -16.01
N GLU A 159 2.84 -10.46 -15.03
CA GLU A 159 2.58 -10.70 -13.60
C GLU A 159 1.89 -9.50 -12.97
N TYR A 160 0.90 -9.76 -12.13
CA TYR A 160 0.13 -8.75 -11.42
C TYR A 160 0.39 -8.82 -9.91
N ASN A 161 0.48 -7.68 -9.25
CA ASN A 161 0.46 -7.57 -7.80
C ASN A 161 -0.44 -6.41 -7.34
N LEU A 162 -0.66 -6.30 -6.03
CA LEU A 162 -1.42 -5.20 -5.47
C LEU A 162 -0.59 -3.93 -5.48
N SER A 163 -1.18 -2.85 -6.00
CA SER A 163 -0.56 -1.53 -5.91
C SER A 163 -0.50 -1.04 -4.45
N THR A 164 0.40 -0.10 -4.17
CA THR A 164 0.51 0.54 -2.84
C THR A 164 -0.81 1.19 -2.41
N ARG A 165 -1.55 1.78 -3.36
CA ARG A 165 -2.87 2.38 -3.10
C ARG A 165 -3.86 1.32 -2.63
N CYS A 166 -3.94 0.18 -3.32
CA CYS A 166 -4.80 -0.92 -2.94
C CYS A 166 -4.49 -1.43 -1.53
N ILE A 167 -3.20 -1.66 -1.24
CA ILE A 167 -2.78 -2.18 0.08
C ILE A 167 -3.19 -1.22 1.19
N ILE A 168 -3.02 0.10 1.00
CA ILE A 168 -3.41 1.12 1.99
C ILE A 168 -4.94 1.20 2.13
N GLU A 169 -5.68 1.31 1.02
CA GLU A 169 -7.13 1.48 1.06
C GLU A 169 -7.86 0.22 1.55
N MET A 170 -7.32 -0.97 1.30
CA MET A 170 -7.96 -2.25 1.63
C MET A 170 -7.29 -3.00 2.78
N GLU A 171 -6.37 -2.37 3.52
CA GLU A 171 -5.60 -3.04 4.58
C GLU A 171 -6.51 -3.79 5.57
N SER A 172 -7.59 -3.15 6.02
CA SER A 172 -8.54 -3.74 6.96
C SER A 172 -9.23 -4.97 6.38
N TYR A 173 -9.74 -4.86 5.15
CA TYR A 173 -10.37 -5.98 4.44
C TYR A 173 -9.41 -7.15 4.26
N ILE A 174 -8.19 -6.88 3.80
CA ILE A 174 -7.18 -7.90 3.54
C ILE A 174 -6.82 -8.64 4.84
N ARG A 175 -6.64 -7.91 5.94
CA ARG A 175 -6.33 -8.52 7.25
C ARG A 175 -7.46 -9.41 7.76
N THR A 176 -8.71 -8.99 7.58
CA THR A 176 -9.87 -9.76 8.02
C THR A 176 -10.07 -11.01 7.16
N MET A 177 -10.00 -10.87 5.84
CA MET A 177 -10.29 -11.97 4.92
C MET A 177 -9.16 -13.00 4.80
N TYR A 178 -7.91 -12.56 4.99
CA TYR A 178 -6.71 -13.39 4.76
C TYR A 178 -5.81 -13.47 6.00
N GLN A 179 -6.40 -13.42 7.20
CA GLN A 179 -5.70 -13.33 8.48
C GLN A 179 -4.55 -14.36 8.66
N ASP A 180 -4.75 -15.58 8.17
CA ASP A 180 -3.77 -16.66 8.32
C ASP A 180 -2.65 -16.60 7.27
N GLN A 181 -2.94 -16.05 6.09
CA GLN A 181 -2.04 -16.03 4.93
C GLN A 181 -1.18 -14.77 4.88
N VAL A 182 -1.78 -13.63 5.23
CA VAL A 182 -1.11 -12.33 5.17
C VAL A 182 -0.38 -12.06 6.48
N LYS A 183 0.92 -11.79 6.37
CA LYS A 183 1.77 -11.39 7.51
C LYS A 183 2.31 -9.99 7.27
N VAL A 184 2.83 -9.41 8.34
CA VAL A 184 3.44 -8.08 8.30
C VAL A 184 4.95 -8.18 8.24
N CYS A 185 5.57 -7.17 7.65
CA CYS A 185 7.01 -7.00 7.70
C CYS A 185 7.48 -6.77 9.14
N HIS A 186 8.55 -7.46 9.54
CA HIS A 186 9.12 -7.34 10.88
C HIS A 186 9.71 -5.94 11.17
N ILE A 187 10.08 -5.19 10.12
CA ILE A 187 10.75 -3.88 10.27
C ILE A 187 9.75 -2.72 10.25
N CYS A 188 8.82 -2.69 9.29
CA CYS A 188 7.91 -1.56 9.11
C CYS A 188 6.46 -1.85 9.53
N HIS A 189 6.14 -3.10 9.88
CA HIS A 189 4.82 -3.55 10.35
C HIS A 189 3.65 -3.37 9.38
N TYR A 190 3.91 -2.96 8.14
CA TYR A 190 2.92 -3.03 7.05
C TYR A 190 2.78 -4.45 6.52
N ILE A 191 1.62 -4.75 5.92
CA ILE A 191 1.39 -5.99 5.17
C ILE A 191 2.52 -6.24 4.19
N ALA A 192 2.98 -7.49 4.12
CA ALA A 192 4.06 -7.92 3.24
C ALA A 192 3.61 -9.02 2.27
N PHE A 193 3.44 -8.66 0.99
CA PHE A 193 3.27 -9.60 -0.12
C PHE A 193 4.64 -9.94 -0.71
N GLN A 194 5.38 -8.93 -1.18
CA GLN A 194 6.70 -9.11 -1.77
C GLN A 194 7.80 -8.95 -0.70
N CYS A 195 8.33 -10.09 -0.23
CA CYS A 195 9.26 -10.11 0.90
C CYS A 195 10.23 -11.29 0.84
N GLN A 196 11.30 -11.17 1.63
CA GLN A 196 12.18 -12.28 1.98
C GLN A 196 11.77 -12.83 3.35
N ILE A 197 11.91 -14.14 3.50
CA ILE A 197 11.49 -14.88 4.70
C ILE A 197 12.72 -15.49 5.36
N CYS A 198 12.83 -15.38 6.68
CA CYS A 198 13.88 -16.10 7.41
C CYS A 198 13.70 -17.62 7.22
N GLU A 199 14.74 -18.30 6.74
CA GLU A 199 14.69 -19.75 6.47
C GLU A 199 14.68 -20.61 7.74
N ASN A 200 14.96 -20.02 8.91
CA ASN A 200 14.84 -20.72 10.17
C ASN A 200 13.36 -21.09 10.42
N PRO A 201 13.00 -22.39 10.48
CA PRO A 201 11.60 -22.85 10.56
C PRO A 201 10.86 -22.41 11.83
N ILE A 202 11.58 -22.13 12.92
CA ILE A 202 10.98 -21.61 14.16
C ILE A 202 10.84 -20.09 14.18
N CYS A 203 11.45 -19.38 13.21
CA CYS A 203 11.43 -17.93 13.12
C CYS A 203 10.45 -17.44 12.04
N GLY A 204 10.72 -17.75 10.77
CA GLY A 204 9.81 -17.44 9.66
C GLY A 204 9.42 -15.97 9.49
N ILE A 205 10.15 -15.01 10.07
CA ILE A 205 9.81 -13.59 9.92
C ILE A 205 9.87 -13.18 8.45
N LYS A 206 8.97 -12.28 8.06
CA LYS A 206 8.94 -11.68 6.73
C LYS A 206 9.51 -10.27 6.78
N ILE A 207 10.33 -9.89 5.80
CA ILE A 207 10.85 -8.52 5.66
C ILE A 207 10.71 -8.11 4.19
N HIS A 208 10.04 -6.97 3.93
CA HIS A 208 9.96 -6.40 2.59
C HIS A 208 11.34 -6.23 1.95
N ASN A 209 11.46 -6.40 0.64
CA ASN A 209 12.71 -6.19 -0.09
C ASN A 209 13.35 -4.81 0.20
N PRO A 210 12.59 -3.69 0.19
CA PRO A 210 13.12 -2.39 0.64
C PRO A 210 13.55 -2.30 2.11
N CYS A 211 12.90 -3.05 3.00
CA CYS A 211 13.31 -3.10 4.39
C CYS A 211 14.60 -3.89 4.57
N VAL A 212 14.77 -5.02 3.87
CA VAL A 212 16.01 -5.80 3.82
C VAL A 212 17.16 -4.92 3.33
N ALA A 213 16.99 -4.27 2.17
CA ALA A 213 17.99 -3.40 1.56
C ALA A 213 18.49 -2.31 2.52
N ARG A 214 17.57 -1.68 3.27
CA ARG A 214 17.88 -0.63 4.23
C ARG A 214 18.47 -1.15 5.54
N TYR A 215 17.94 -2.26 6.06
CA TYR A 215 18.34 -2.82 7.36
C TYR A 215 19.74 -3.44 7.31
N PHE A 216 20.05 -4.15 6.22
CA PHE A 216 21.34 -4.82 6.01
C PHE A 216 22.37 -3.99 5.24
N LYS A 217 22.05 -2.73 4.93
CA LYS A 217 22.95 -1.84 4.19
C LYS A 217 24.34 -1.77 4.85
N GLY A 218 25.36 -2.12 4.08
CA GLY A 218 26.77 -2.06 4.52
C GLY A 218 27.19 -3.16 5.51
N ARG A 219 26.34 -4.16 5.77
CA ARG A 219 26.71 -5.33 6.59
C ARG A 219 27.30 -6.42 5.71
N SER A 220 28.47 -6.93 6.09
CA SER A 220 29.12 -8.06 5.41
C SER A 220 28.49 -9.42 5.76
N GLU A 221 27.94 -9.54 6.98
CA GLU A 221 27.29 -10.74 7.48
C GLU A 221 25.88 -10.38 7.97
N PRO A 222 24.88 -10.35 7.07
CA PRO A 222 23.51 -10.02 7.46
C PRO A 222 22.94 -11.13 8.36
N ARG A 223 22.30 -10.73 9.47
CA ARG A 223 21.69 -11.63 10.47
C ARG A 223 20.25 -11.25 10.75
N CYS A 224 19.39 -12.26 10.86
CA CYS A 224 17.97 -12.12 11.12
C CYS A 224 17.72 -11.26 12.38
N PRO A 225 16.92 -10.18 12.32
CA PRO A 225 16.65 -9.34 13.49
C PRO A 225 15.90 -10.05 14.62
N ALA A 226 15.27 -11.20 14.37
CA ALA A 226 14.49 -11.91 15.37
C ALA A 226 15.21 -13.12 16.00
N CYS A 227 15.99 -13.88 15.23
CA CYS A 227 16.67 -15.09 15.71
C CYS A 227 18.19 -15.07 15.59
N ASP A 228 18.77 -14.00 15.06
CA ASP A 228 20.22 -13.79 14.87
C ASP A 228 20.94 -14.81 13.94
N GLU A 229 20.18 -15.72 13.32
CA GLU A 229 20.68 -16.62 12.27
C GLU A 229 21.12 -15.83 11.03
N PHE A 230 22.07 -16.40 10.28
CA PHE A 230 22.53 -15.81 9.02
C PHE A 230 21.36 -15.60 8.05
N TRP A 231 21.34 -14.45 7.37
CA TRP A 231 20.33 -14.13 6.37
C TRP A 231 20.83 -14.61 5.00
N PRO A 232 20.28 -15.71 4.46
CA PRO A 232 20.88 -16.40 3.31
C PRO A 232 20.55 -15.72 1.97
N HIS A 233 19.61 -14.80 1.95
CA HIS A 233 19.13 -14.14 0.75
C HIS A 233 20.05 -13.01 0.29
N GLU A 234 20.13 -12.81 -1.02
CA GLU A 234 20.79 -11.64 -1.60
C GLU A 234 20.11 -10.36 -1.12
N ILE A 235 20.91 -9.38 -0.68
CA ILE A 235 20.40 -8.09 -0.20
C ILE A 235 20.04 -7.23 -1.43
N PRO A 236 18.75 -6.86 -1.61
CA PRO A 236 18.34 -6.12 -2.80
C PRO A 236 19.01 -4.75 -2.88
N GLU A 237 19.45 -4.37 -4.07
CA GLU A 237 19.89 -2.99 -4.34
C GLU A 237 18.68 -2.11 -4.65
N ILE A 238 18.23 -1.31 -3.70
CA ILE A 238 17.19 -0.32 -3.95
C ILE A 238 17.82 1.05 -4.12
N ARG A 239 17.47 1.72 -5.22
CA ARG A 239 17.76 3.13 -5.42
C ARG A 239 16.96 3.93 -4.39
N LEU A 240 17.57 4.15 -3.23
CA LEU A 240 17.02 5.06 -2.23
C LEU A 240 16.82 6.42 -2.90
N PRO A 241 15.64 7.03 -2.76
CA PRO A 241 15.51 8.45 -3.04
C PRO A 241 16.58 9.14 -2.20
N ARG A 242 17.38 10.00 -2.83
CA ARG A 242 18.42 10.75 -2.11
C ARG A 242 17.73 11.48 -0.96
N SER A 243 17.92 11.01 0.27
CA SER A 243 17.70 11.84 1.45
C SER A 243 18.57 13.07 1.21
N GLN A 244 17.96 14.22 0.95
CA GLN A 244 18.71 15.47 0.93
C GLN A 244 19.31 15.59 2.32
N SER A 245 20.61 15.28 2.44
CA SER A 245 21.31 15.45 3.69
C SER A 245 21.23 16.94 4.00
N ARG A 246 20.61 17.28 5.12
CA ARG A 246 20.61 18.63 5.66
C ARG A 246 22.05 19.17 5.59
N ARG A 247 22.23 20.25 4.85
CA ARG A 247 23.32 21.20 5.03
C ARG A 247 22.68 22.54 5.37
#